data_AF-A0A3M1ZI83-F1
#
_entry.id   AF-A0A3M1ZI83-F1
#
_cell.length_a   1.000
_cell.length_b   1.000
_cell.length_c   1.000
_cell.angle_alpha   90.00
_cell.angle_beta   90.00
_cell.angle_gamma   90.00
#
_symmetry.space_group_name_H-M   'P 1'
#
loop_
_entity.id
_entity.type
_entity.pdbx_description
1 polymer ?
#
loop_
_entity_poly.entity_id
_entity_poly.type
_entity_poly.pdbx_seq_one_letter_code
_entity_poly.pdbx_strand_id
1 'polypeptide(L)'
;MRTVLWTFSVFAALSGAVGLTGCGGDDGDGPRRAEYRITVINATNRQPLSPPVAIVHQAGYEPWAVGETASDGLERLAEAGDGTALLAEAAGNPAVVDRVAAASAVAPGASWTVTRSVEVSADLAVDVAGMLVNTNDGFAAARVAAGNLPVGGVARAELIPYDAGTEANTETAETIPGPAGGGEGYNPEREAGGSVRVHPGVVTAAEGLAGSALDASHRFLAPVGWVEVERLR
;
A
#
# COMPACT_ATOMS: atom_id res chain seq x y z
N MET A 1 -79.65 -17.32 -42.98
CA MET A 1 -79.16 -17.86 -44.28
C MET A 1 -78.44 -16.72 -44.98
N ARG A 2 -77.12 -16.61 -44.77
CA ARG A 2 -76.06 -16.86 -45.78
C ARG A 2 -76.18 -16.00 -47.04
N THR A 3 -75.39 -14.94 -47.07
CA THR A 3 -74.81 -14.37 -48.29
C THR A 3 -73.35 -14.02 -47.97
N VAL A 4 -72.44 -14.73 -48.65
CA VAL A 4 -70.99 -14.52 -48.60
C VAL A 4 -70.65 -13.67 -49.81
N LEU A 5 -70.10 -12.47 -49.59
CA LEU A 5 -69.46 -11.68 -50.65
C LEU A 5 -67.95 -11.69 -50.41
N TRP A 6 -67.24 -12.04 -51.47
CA TRP A 6 -65.79 -12.03 -51.58
C TRP A 6 -65.31 -10.62 -51.89
N THR A 7 -64.31 -10.14 -51.16
CA THR A 7 -63.52 -8.97 -51.56
C THR A 7 -62.06 -9.39 -51.73
N PHE A 8 -61.57 -9.22 -52.96
CA PHE A 8 -60.17 -9.31 -53.34
C PHE A 8 -59.37 -8.19 -52.66
N SER A 9 -58.18 -8.50 -52.15
CA SER A 9 -57.18 -7.50 -51.77
C SER A 9 -55.87 -7.80 -52.48
N VAL A 10 -55.37 -6.75 -53.14
CA VAL A 10 -54.18 -6.70 -53.99
C VAL A 10 -52.92 -6.73 -53.12
N PHE A 11 -51.98 -7.61 -53.44
CA PHE A 11 -50.63 -7.61 -52.85
C PHE A 11 -49.77 -6.57 -53.57
N ALA A 12 -49.38 -5.50 -52.86
CA ALA A 12 -48.30 -4.60 -53.28
C ALA A 12 -47.01 -5.03 -52.57
N ALA A 13 -46.02 -5.51 -53.33
CA ALA A 13 -44.71 -5.87 -52.82
C ALA A 13 -43.83 -4.61 -52.77
N LEU A 14 -43.55 -4.12 -51.56
CA LEU A 14 -42.61 -3.02 -51.30
C LEU A 14 -41.22 -3.62 -51.07
N SER A 15 -40.26 -3.37 -51.97
CA SER A 15 -38.84 -3.69 -51.75
C SER A 15 -38.26 -2.75 -50.70
N GLY A 16 -37.99 -3.27 -49.50
CA GLY A 16 -37.24 -2.59 -48.45
C GLY A 16 -35.75 -2.83 -48.63
N ALA A 17 -35.00 -1.79 -48.98
CA ALA A 17 -33.55 -1.78 -48.87
C ALA A 17 -33.18 -1.78 -47.39
N VAL A 18 -32.57 -2.87 -46.91
CA VAL A 18 -31.99 -2.94 -45.57
C VAL A 18 -30.73 -2.09 -45.56
N GLY A 19 -30.85 -0.89 -44.97
CA GLY A 19 -29.69 -0.08 -44.61
C GLY A 19 -28.89 -0.81 -43.54
N LEU A 20 -27.65 -1.14 -43.88
CA LEU A 20 -26.63 -1.60 -42.93
C LEU A 20 -26.42 -0.48 -41.89
N THR A 21 -26.99 -0.64 -40.70
CA THR A 21 -26.61 0.14 -39.53
C THR A 21 -25.21 -0.31 -39.12
N GLY A 22 -24.21 0.49 -39.47
CA GLY A 22 -22.86 0.33 -38.95
C GLY A 22 -22.88 0.48 -37.43
N CYS A 23 -22.47 -0.57 -36.72
CA CYS A 23 -22.07 -0.44 -35.32
C CYS A 23 -20.85 0.48 -35.28
N GLY A 24 -21.01 1.67 -34.69
CA GLY A 24 -19.88 2.50 -34.32
C GLY A 24 -19.02 1.74 -33.32
N GLY A 25 -17.81 1.38 -33.75
CA GLY A 25 -16.75 0.98 -32.84
C GLY A 25 -16.28 2.23 -32.12
N ASP A 26 -16.58 2.30 -30.82
CA ASP A 26 -15.88 3.21 -29.91
C ASP A 26 -14.53 2.53 -29.62
N ASP A 27 -13.56 2.77 -30.50
CA ASP A 27 -12.18 2.34 -30.29
C ASP A 27 -11.62 3.18 -29.13
N GLY A 28 -11.85 2.70 -27.91
CA GLY A 28 -11.36 3.29 -26.68
C GLY A 28 -9.84 3.23 -26.60
N ASP A 29 -9.17 4.16 -27.27
CA ASP A 29 -7.72 4.37 -27.26
C ASP A 29 -7.24 5.13 -26.00
N GLY A 30 -8.01 5.00 -24.91
CA GLY A 30 -7.65 5.51 -23.61
C GLY A 30 -6.76 4.52 -22.85
N PRO A 31 -5.91 4.99 -21.92
CA PRO A 31 -5.08 4.12 -21.11
C PRO A 31 -5.93 3.06 -20.40
N ARG A 32 -5.55 1.79 -20.55
CA ARG A 32 -6.26 0.67 -19.93
C ARG A 32 -6.09 0.76 -18.41
N ARG A 33 -7.20 0.94 -17.70
CA ARG A 33 -7.20 0.95 -16.23
C ARG A 33 -7.54 -0.43 -15.67
N ALA A 34 -6.94 -0.76 -14.54
CA ALA A 34 -7.30 -1.91 -13.71
C ALA A 34 -7.65 -1.44 -12.30
N GLU A 35 -8.33 -2.30 -11.56
CA GLU A 35 -8.63 -2.09 -10.14
C GLU A 35 -7.88 -3.10 -9.30
N TYR A 36 -7.09 -2.64 -8.33
CA TYR A 36 -6.30 -3.47 -7.43
C TYR A 36 -6.81 -3.31 -6.00
N ARG A 37 -6.98 -4.43 -5.31
CA ARG A 37 -7.18 -4.48 -3.85
C ARG A 37 -5.83 -4.69 -3.20
N ILE A 38 -5.46 -3.80 -2.30
CA ILE A 38 -4.25 -3.85 -1.50
C ILE A 38 -4.67 -4.17 -0.07
N THR A 39 -4.14 -5.24 0.50
CA THR A 39 -4.39 -5.65 1.88
C THR A 39 -3.07 -5.74 2.63
N VAL A 40 -2.96 -4.99 3.71
CA VAL A 40 -1.80 -4.98 4.63
C VAL A 40 -2.22 -5.69 5.90
N ILE A 41 -1.48 -6.73 6.28
CA ILE A 41 -1.77 -7.59 7.43
C ILE A 41 -0.67 -7.38 8.45
N ASN A 42 -1.03 -6.90 9.65
CA ASN A 42 -0.12 -6.82 10.78
C ASN A 42 -0.18 -8.14 11.56
N ALA A 43 0.85 -8.98 11.42
CA ALA A 43 0.93 -10.30 12.06
C ALA A 43 1.69 -10.30 13.38
N THR A 44 2.05 -9.12 13.89
CA THR A 44 2.75 -8.98 15.16
C THR A 44 1.83 -9.24 16.36
N ASN A 45 2.43 -9.27 17.55
CA ASN A 45 1.71 -9.48 18.81
C ASN A 45 1.36 -8.17 19.53
N ARG A 46 2.36 -7.37 19.90
CA ARG A 46 2.19 -6.08 20.59
C ARG A 46 2.90 -4.95 19.87
N GLN A 47 2.89 -5.00 18.55
CA GLN A 47 3.53 -4.00 17.70
C GLN A 47 2.47 -3.39 16.78
N PRO A 48 1.79 -2.31 17.20
CA PRO A 48 0.93 -1.58 16.28
C PRO A 48 1.72 -1.16 15.04
N LEU A 49 1.09 -1.22 13.88
CA LEU A 49 1.60 -0.58 12.67
C LEU A 49 0.92 0.78 12.59
N SER A 50 1.67 1.89 12.47
CA SER A 50 1.09 3.22 12.23
C SER A 50 0.23 3.20 10.96
N PRO A 51 -0.63 4.21 10.69
CA PRO A 51 -1.44 4.19 9.48
C PRO A 51 -0.55 3.95 8.24
N PRO A 52 -0.61 2.76 7.60
CA PRO A 52 0.32 2.45 6.54
C PRO A 52 0.00 3.30 5.31
N VAL A 53 1.03 3.61 4.54
CA VAL A 53 0.91 4.19 3.21
C VAL A 53 0.99 3.07 2.17
N ALA A 54 0.29 3.25 1.05
CA ALA A 54 0.45 2.48 -0.17
C ALA A 54 0.73 3.43 -1.33
N ILE A 55 1.79 3.17 -2.07
CA ILE A 55 2.25 3.97 -3.21
C ILE A 55 2.29 3.04 -4.42
N VAL A 56 1.50 3.36 -5.44
CA VAL A 56 1.46 2.62 -6.69
C VAL A 56 2.31 3.38 -7.71
N HIS A 57 3.28 2.70 -8.31
CA HIS A 57 4.23 3.32 -9.21
C HIS A 57 4.68 2.39 -10.33
N GLN A 58 5.27 2.98 -11.36
CA GLN A 58 6.01 2.32 -12.43
C GLN A 58 7.52 2.30 -12.10
N ALA A 59 8.35 1.79 -12.99
CA ALA A 59 9.80 1.84 -12.83
C ALA A 59 10.30 3.30 -12.68
N GLY A 60 11.31 3.50 -11.83
CA GLY A 60 11.91 4.84 -11.58
C GLY A 60 11.47 5.51 -10.28
N TYR A 61 10.75 4.80 -9.41
CA TYR A 61 10.48 5.22 -8.04
C TYR A 61 10.89 4.14 -7.05
N GLU A 62 11.53 4.56 -5.95
CA GLU A 62 11.94 3.72 -4.85
C GLU A 62 11.88 4.55 -3.55
N PRO A 63 10.98 4.24 -2.60
CA PRO A 63 10.81 5.03 -1.38
C PRO A 63 11.84 4.74 -0.30
N TRP A 64 12.54 3.60 -0.36
CA TRP A 64 13.62 3.26 0.56
C TRP A 64 14.60 2.29 -0.12
N ALA A 65 15.86 2.32 0.31
CA ALA A 65 16.88 1.36 -0.12
C ALA A 65 17.84 1.06 1.04
N VAL A 66 18.19 -0.21 1.25
CA VAL A 66 19.14 -0.60 2.30
C VAL A 66 20.52 -0.03 2.00
N GLY A 67 21.14 0.58 3.00
CA GLY A 67 22.45 1.24 2.89
C GLY A 67 22.37 2.70 2.46
N GLU A 68 21.19 3.20 2.10
CA GLU A 68 20.96 4.61 1.77
C GLU A 68 20.37 5.36 2.97
N THR A 69 20.57 6.68 3.00
CA THR A 69 19.95 7.56 4.00
C THR A 69 18.44 7.63 3.76
N ALA A 70 17.64 7.62 4.83
CA ALA A 70 16.21 7.82 4.75
C ALA A 70 15.87 9.23 4.21
N SER A 71 14.80 9.38 3.44
CA SER A 71 14.28 10.72 3.12
C SER A 71 13.61 11.32 4.35
N ASP A 72 13.49 12.66 4.41
CA ASP A 72 12.74 13.37 5.46
C ASP A 72 11.32 12.79 5.63
N GLY A 73 10.68 12.38 4.53
CA GLY A 73 9.38 11.73 4.55
C GLY A 73 9.40 10.34 5.18
N LEU A 74 10.41 9.53 4.88
CA LEU A 74 10.56 8.18 5.45
C LEU A 74 10.91 8.25 6.93
N GLU A 75 11.78 9.18 7.33
CA GLU A 75 12.11 9.48 8.73
C GLU A 75 10.86 9.83 9.54
N ARG A 76 10.07 10.80 9.07
CA ARG A 76 8.80 11.19 9.74
C ARG A 76 7.82 10.03 9.82
N LEU A 77 7.76 9.20 8.80
CA LEU A 77 6.96 7.97 8.85
C LEU A 77 7.50 7.05 9.94
N ALA A 78 8.81 6.81 9.99
CA ALA A 78 9.44 5.84 10.88
C ALA A 78 9.46 6.25 12.36
N GLU A 79 9.51 7.55 12.66
CA GLU A 79 9.59 8.06 14.03
C GLU A 79 8.26 8.58 14.58
N ALA A 80 7.40 9.17 13.73
CA ALA A 80 6.11 9.72 14.17
C ALA A 80 4.91 8.89 13.70
N GLY A 81 5.12 7.90 12.83
CA GLY A 81 4.03 7.17 12.19
C GLY A 81 3.24 8.02 11.19
N ASP A 82 3.76 9.19 10.78
CA ASP A 82 3.11 10.12 9.86
C ASP A 82 3.68 9.99 8.44
N GLY A 83 2.93 9.35 7.56
CA GLY A 83 3.30 9.16 6.15
C GLY A 83 3.02 10.37 5.24
N THR A 84 2.52 11.50 5.75
CA THR A 84 2.09 12.63 4.92
C THR A 84 3.23 13.20 4.07
N ALA A 85 4.41 13.36 4.68
CA ALA A 85 5.58 13.88 3.98
C ALA A 85 6.09 12.90 2.90
N LEU A 86 6.19 11.61 3.22
CA LEU A 86 6.58 10.57 2.25
C LEU A 86 5.62 10.53 1.04
N LEU A 87 4.32 10.65 1.29
CA LEU A 87 3.33 10.70 0.21
C LEU A 87 3.44 11.97 -0.64
N ALA A 88 3.84 13.10 -0.06
CA ALA A 88 4.10 14.33 -0.79
C ALA A 88 5.40 14.24 -1.62
N GLU A 89 6.45 13.60 -1.11
CA GLU A 89 7.67 13.31 -1.88
C GLU A 89 7.36 12.41 -3.08
N ALA A 90 6.58 11.34 -2.86
CA ALA A 90 6.08 10.49 -3.93
C ALA A 90 5.29 11.27 -4.99
N ALA A 91 4.63 12.38 -4.61
CA ALA A 91 3.91 13.26 -5.54
C ALA A 91 4.79 13.96 -6.55
N GLY A 92 6.03 14.22 -6.19
CA GLY A 92 7.00 14.88 -7.07
C GLY A 92 7.56 13.95 -8.15
N ASN A 93 7.40 12.63 -8.02
CA ASN A 93 7.98 11.67 -8.97
C ASN A 93 6.95 11.26 -10.05
N PRO A 94 7.25 11.45 -11.35
CA PRO A 94 6.32 11.13 -12.44
C PRO A 94 6.01 9.63 -12.61
N ALA A 95 6.83 8.74 -12.04
CA ALA A 95 6.57 7.29 -12.05
C ALA A 95 5.47 6.89 -11.05
N VAL A 96 5.13 7.75 -10.07
CA VAL A 96 4.07 7.47 -9.09
C VAL A 96 2.71 7.78 -9.70
N VAL A 97 1.90 6.73 -9.87
CA VAL A 97 0.57 6.83 -10.52
C VAL A 97 -0.55 6.96 -9.50
N ASP A 98 -0.33 6.53 -8.26
CA ASP A 98 -1.32 6.63 -7.20
C ASP A 98 -0.71 6.53 -5.80
N ARG A 99 -1.41 7.06 -4.80
CA ARG A 99 -1.00 6.96 -3.39
C ARG A 99 -2.17 7.11 -2.42
N VAL A 100 -2.05 6.49 -1.26
CA VAL A 100 -3.04 6.56 -0.19
C VAL A 100 -2.41 6.23 1.15
N ALA A 101 -2.94 6.81 2.24
CA ALA A 101 -2.67 6.37 3.61
C ALA A 101 -3.92 5.75 4.21
N ALA A 102 -3.74 4.81 5.13
CA ALA A 102 -4.81 4.41 6.03
C ALA A 102 -5.21 5.60 6.92
N ALA A 103 -6.46 5.61 7.38
CA ALA A 103 -6.95 6.64 8.31
C ALA A 103 -6.51 6.40 9.76
N SER A 104 -6.08 5.18 10.09
CA SER A 104 -5.72 4.78 11.45
C SER A 104 -4.66 3.68 11.43
N ALA A 105 -3.99 3.50 12.57
CA ALA A 105 -3.08 2.40 12.81
C ALA A 105 -3.75 1.04 12.60
N VAL A 106 -2.96 0.04 12.18
CA VAL A 106 -3.38 -1.36 12.08
C VAL A 106 -2.91 -2.08 13.33
N ALA A 107 -3.87 -2.44 14.19
CA ALA A 107 -3.61 -3.16 15.42
C ALA A 107 -2.94 -4.53 15.14
N PRO A 108 -2.20 -5.08 16.12
CA PRO A 108 -1.67 -6.44 16.01
C PRO A 108 -2.77 -7.47 15.70
N GLY A 109 -2.51 -8.35 14.73
CA GLY A 109 -3.47 -9.34 14.22
C GLY A 109 -4.56 -8.80 13.29
N ALA A 110 -4.62 -7.48 13.06
CA ALA A 110 -5.60 -6.84 12.18
C ALA A 110 -5.03 -6.61 10.77
N SER A 111 -5.90 -6.15 9.88
CA SER A 111 -5.54 -5.79 8.51
C SER A 111 -6.19 -4.48 8.08
N TRP A 112 -5.53 -3.77 7.16
CA TRP A 112 -6.11 -2.66 6.41
C TRP A 112 -6.24 -3.04 4.94
N THR A 113 -7.37 -2.70 4.31
CA THR A 113 -7.64 -2.98 2.91
C THR A 113 -8.09 -1.72 2.20
N VAL A 114 -7.55 -1.47 1.01
CA VAL A 114 -7.95 -0.37 0.14
C VAL A 114 -8.01 -0.83 -1.32
N THR A 115 -8.95 -0.28 -2.08
CA THR A 115 -9.07 -0.54 -3.51
C THR A 115 -8.66 0.70 -4.30
N ARG A 116 -7.78 0.53 -5.29
CA ARG A 116 -7.27 1.63 -6.13
C ARG A 116 -7.47 1.29 -7.61
N SER A 117 -7.89 2.28 -8.39
CA SER A 117 -7.96 2.14 -9.85
C SER A 117 -6.85 2.94 -10.50
N VAL A 118 -5.98 2.27 -11.25
CA VAL A 118 -4.78 2.86 -11.87
C VAL A 118 -4.63 2.39 -13.31
N GLU A 119 -3.82 3.10 -14.09
CA GLU A 119 -3.41 2.64 -15.41
C GLU A 119 -2.55 1.37 -15.30
N VAL A 120 -2.78 0.40 -16.18
CA VAL A 120 -2.03 -0.84 -16.23
C VAL A 120 -0.70 -0.61 -16.93
N SER A 121 0.38 -1.02 -16.29
CA SER A 121 1.70 -1.14 -16.90
C SER A 121 2.36 -2.45 -16.50
N ALA A 122 3.24 -2.98 -17.34
CA ALA A 122 3.91 -4.26 -17.09
C ALA A 122 4.86 -4.21 -15.88
N ASP A 123 5.38 -3.02 -15.56
CA ASP A 123 6.30 -2.71 -14.46
C ASP A 123 5.59 -2.12 -13.23
N LEU A 124 4.25 -2.14 -13.18
CA LEU A 124 3.50 -1.61 -12.06
C LEU A 124 3.86 -2.35 -10.76
N ALA A 125 4.18 -1.60 -9.72
CA ALA A 125 4.46 -2.08 -8.38
C ALA A 125 3.67 -1.30 -7.33
N VAL A 126 3.44 -1.95 -6.19
CA VAL A 126 2.83 -1.35 -5.00
C VAL A 126 3.84 -1.46 -3.86
N ASP A 127 4.28 -0.30 -3.38
CA ASP A 127 5.09 -0.15 -2.18
C ASP A 127 4.19 0.18 -1.00
N VAL A 128 4.38 -0.51 0.12
CA VAL A 128 3.70 -0.25 1.39
C VAL A 128 4.74 0.01 2.46
N ALA A 129 4.49 1.00 3.31
CA ALA A 129 5.31 1.29 4.49
C ALA A 129 4.44 1.77 5.66
N GLY A 130 4.85 1.47 6.89
CA GLY A 130 4.25 2.01 8.12
C GLY A 130 5.17 1.80 9.31
N MET A 131 5.12 2.67 10.31
CA MET A 131 5.97 2.55 11.50
C MET A 131 5.56 1.38 12.36
N LEU A 132 6.55 0.67 12.90
CA LEU A 132 6.39 -0.24 14.02
C LEU A 132 6.36 0.62 15.29
N VAL A 133 5.18 0.97 15.79
CA VAL A 133 4.99 2.12 16.71
C VAL A 133 5.73 1.97 18.05
N ASN A 134 5.94 0.76 18.56
CA ASN A 134 6.79 0.52 19.74
C ASN A 134 8.29 0.39 19.39
N THR A 135 8.82 1.31 18.58
CA THR A 135 10.25 1.44 18.23
C THR A 135 10.62 2.92 18.20
N ASN A 136 11.93 3.24 18.15
CA ASN A 136 12.43 4.60 17.95
C ASN A 136 12.15 5.07 16.52
N ASP A 137 12.74 4.39 15.52
CA ASP A 137 12.70 4.73 14.10
C ASP A 137 12.48 3.47 13.21
N GLY A 138 11.81 2.47 13.76
CA GLY A 138 11.52 1.22 13.07
C GLY A 138 10.28 1.34 12.18
N PHE A 139 10.39 0.91 10.92
CA PHE A 139 9.28 0.83 9.98
C PHE A 139 9.19 -0.55 9.34
N ALA A 140 8.01 -0.92 8.88
CA ALA A 140 7.76 -2.15 8.17
C ALA A 140 7.38 -1.84 6.72
N ALA A 141 8.02 -2.48 5.75
CA ALA A 141 7.81 -2.19 4.35
C ALA A 141 7.84 -3.42 3.44
N ALA A 142 7.13 -3.33 2.31
CA ALA A 142 7.04 -4.39 1.31
C ALA A 142 6.81 -3.79 -0.09
N ARG A 143 7.36 -4.45 -1.12
CA ARG A 143 7.10 -4.17 -2.53
C ARG A 143 6.42 -5.37 -3.18
N VAL A 144 5.31 -5.13 -3.87
CA VAL A 144 4.59 -6.16 -4.63
C VAL A 144 4.54 -5.78 -6.11
N ALA A 145 5.08 -6.62 -6.98
CA ALA A 145 4.91 -6.46 -8.43
C ALA A 145 3.47 -6.83 -8.82
N ALA A 146 2.75 -5.89 -9.42
CA ALA A 146 1.32 -6.01 -9.74
C ALA A 146 1.02 -5.99 -11.25
N GLY A 147 1.95 -5.49 -12.07
CA GLY A 147 1.70 -5.20 -13.49
C GLY A 147 1.26 -6.39 -14.34
N ASN A 148 1.75 -7.59 -14.02
CA ASN A 148 1.45 -8.82 -14.77
C ASN A 148 0.38 -9.69 -14.10
N LEU A 149 -0.31 -9.20 -13.07
CA LEU A 149 -1.39 -9.96 -12.46
C LEU A 149 -2.54 -10.16 -13.46
N PRO A 150 -2.99 -11.41 -13.69
CA PRO A 150 -4.25 -11.64 -14.38
C PRO A 150 -5.41 -11.14 -13.51
N VAL A 151 -6.57 -10.90 -14.11
CA VAL A 151 -7.79 -10.62 -13.33
C VAL A 151 -8.09 -11.81 -12.41
N GLY A 152 -8.32 -11.54 -11.12
CA GLY A 152 -8.43 -12.51 -10.04
C GLY A 152 -7.10 -13.04 -9.50
N GLY A 153 -5.96 -12.61 -10.07
CA GLY A 153 -4.63 -12.98 -9.60
C GLY A 153 -4.25 -12.20 -8.35
N VAL A 154 -3.56 -12.88 -7.42
CA VAL A 154 -3.03 -12.31 -6.17
C VAL A 154 -1.52 -12.46 -6.16
N ALA A 155 -0.81 -11.39 -5.87
CA ALA A 155 0.60 -11.41 -5.47
C ALA A 155 0.71 -11.06 -3.99
N ARG A 156 1.73 -11.61 -3.34
CA ARG A 156 2.00 -11.39 -1.91
C ARG A 156 3.48 -11.12 -1.69
N ALA A 157 3.77 -10.19 -0.79
CA ALA A 157 5.11 -9.97 -0.26
C ALA A 157 5.11 -10.00 1.27
N GLU A 158 6.27 -10.31 1.83
CA GLU A 158 6.53 -10.20 3.25
C GLU A 158 6.68 -8.74 3.65
N LEU A 159 6.05 -8.36 4.76
CA LEU A 159 6.26 -7.05 5.38
C LEU A 159 7.51 -7.16 6.26
N ILE A 160 8.60 -6.57 5.79
CA ILE A 160 9.93 -6.68 6.41
C ILE A 160 10.14 -5.48 7.33
N PRO A 161 10.62 -5.69 8.57
CA PRO A 161 11.00 -4.59 9.45
C PRO A 161 12.37 -4.02 9.08
N TYR A 162 12.46 -2.69 9.06
CA TYR A 162 13.63 -1.88 8.80
C TYR A 162 13.79 -0.86 9.93
N ASP A 163 15.04 -0.43 10.14
CA ASP A 163 15.47 0.66 11.01
C ASP A 163 15.92 1.77 10.05
N ALA A 164 15.35 2.97 10.20
CA ALA A 164 15.62 4.10 9.30
C ALA A 164 17.05 4.61 9.46
N GLY A 165 17.64 4.43 10.64
CA GLY A 165 18.95 4.88 11.01
C GLY A 165 18.99 6.36 11.36
N THR A 166 17.84 6.97 11.61
CA THR A 166 17.64 8.40 11.90
C THR A 166 17.49 8.68 13.39
N GLU A 167 17.27 7.66 14.23
CA GLU A 167 17.31 7.80 15.68
C GLU A 167 18.19 6.70 16.32
N ALA A 168 18.71 6.95 17.52
CA ALA A 168 19.38 5.91 18.29
C ALA A 168 18.35 4.92 18.88
N ASN A 169 18.59 3.61 18.70
CA ASN A 169 17.82 2.54 19.35
C ASN A 169 18.14 2.49 20.85
N THR A 170 17.41 3.28 21.62
CA THR A 170 17.52 3.37 23.08
C THR A 170 16.40 2.62 23.79
N GLU A 171 15.29 2.39 23.07
CA GLU A 171 14.08 1.72 23.53
C GLU A 171 13.50 2.25 24.85
N THR A 172 13.73 3.52 25.21
CA THR A 172 13.24 4.08 26.48
C THR A 172 11.78 4.53 26.37
N ALA A 173 11.16 4.84 27.51
CA ALA A 173 9.78 5.31 27.52
C ALA A 173 9.62 6.63 26.76
N GLU A 174 10.63 7.52 26.85
CA GLU A 174 10.62 8.85 26.24
C GLU A 174 10.77 8.83 24.72
N THR A 175 11.44 7.81 24.18
CA THR A 175 11.78 7.70 22.76
C THR A 175 10.95 6.67 22.00
N ILE A 176 10.13 5.89 22.70
CA ILE A 176 9.16 4.99 22.08
C ILE A 176 7.79 5.66 22.07
N PRO A 177 7.28 6.10 20.91
CA PRO A 177 6.00 6.81 20.82
C PRO A 177 4.80 5.91 21.11
N GLY A 178 4.94 4.63 20.78
CA GLY A 178 3.87 3.64 20.92
C GLY A 178 3.44 3.39 22.36
N PRO A 179 2.32 2.67 22.54
CA PRO A 179 1.71 2.48 23.84
C PRO A 179 2.59 1.79 24.90
N ALA A 180 3.71 1.18 24.51
CA ALA A 180 4.67 0.63 25.46
C ALA A 180 5.52 1.70 26.16
N GLY A 181 5.86 2.79 25.48
CA GLY A 181 6.65 3.90 26.04
C GLY A 181 5.82 5.16 26.32
N GLY A 182 4.95 5.54 25.38
CA GLY A 182 4.16 6.77 25.45
C GLY A 182 4.99 8.04 25.24
N GLY A 183 6.17 7.89 24.64
CA GLY A 183 7.14 8.95 24.37
C GLY A 183 6.76 9.86 23.21
N GLU A 184 7.68 10.77 22.89
CA GLU A 184 7.54 11.66 21.74
C GLU A 184 7.95 10.94 20.46
N GLY A 185 7.20 11.14 19.37
CA GLY A 185 7.60 10.76 18.01
C GLY A 185 8.76 11.60 17.48
N TYR A 186 8.76 11.86 16.17
CA TYR A 186 9.81 12.64 15.50
C TYR A 186 10.32 13.82 16.33
N ASN A 187 11.64 13.86 16.54
CA ASN A 187 12.31 14.93 17.26
C ASN A 187 13.66 15.27 16.58
N PRO A 188 13.80 16.47 15.99
CA PRO A 188 15.01 16.86 15.25
C PRO A 188 16.27 17.00 16.11
N GLU A 189 16.18 16.87 17.43
CA GLU A 189 17.33 16.85 18.35
C GLU A 189 17.87 15.43 18.59
N ARG A 190 17.18 14.37 18.13
CA ARG A 190 17.54 12.95 18.34
C ARG A 190 18.15 12.25 17.12
N GLU A 191 18.52 13.04 16.12
CA GLU A 191 19.06 12.59 14.83
C GLU A 191 20.28 11.66 14.97
N ALA A 192 20.25 10.57 14.22
CA ALA A 192 21.34 9.66 13.96
C ALA A 192 21.73 9.75 12.47
N GLY A 193 23.02 9.86 12.18
CA GLY A 193 23.54 9.93 10.80
C GLY A 193 23.68 8.57 10.12
N GLY A 194 22.71 7.68 10.31
CA GLY A 194 22.74 6.30 9.83
C GLY A 194 22.17 6.11 8.42
N SER A 195 21.86 4.87 8.12
CA SER A 195 21.30 4.43 6.84
C SER A 195 20.28 3.33 7.08
N VAL A 196 19.30 3.21 6.19
CA VAL A 196 18.27 2.18 6.26
C VAL A 196 18.89 0.79 6.29
N ARG A 197 18.45 -0.05 7.22
CA ARG A 197 18.89 -1.45 7.39
C ARG A 197 17.75 -2.33 7.83
N VAL A 198 17.88 -3.65 7.64
CA VAL A 198 16.91 -4.61 8.20
C VAL A 198 16.96 -4.50 9.72
N HIS A 199 15.80 -4.33 10.36
CA HIS A 199 15.73 -4.17 11.81
C HIS A 199 15.93 -5.53 12.49
N PRO A 200 16.86 -5.65 13.45
CA PRO A 200 17.13 -6.91 14.15
C PRO A 200 16.04 -7.28 15.19
N GLY A 201 14.94 -6.54 15.27
CA GLY A 201 14.03 -6.50 16.41
C GLY A 201 14.52 -5.56 17.52
N VAL A 202 13.62 -5.28 18.47
CA VAL A 202 13.87 -4.43 19.64
C VAL A 202 14.64 -5.17 20.74
N VAL A 203 15.42 -4.43 21.52
CA VAL A 203 16.14 -4.97 22.70
C VAL A 203 15.38 -4.62 23.98
N THR A 204 15.19 -5.62 24.83
CA THR A 204 14.41 -5.49 26.08
C THR A 204 15.30 -5.38 27.31
N ALA A 205 14.71 -4.98 28.44
CA ALA A 205 15.44 -4.94 29.73
C ALA A 205 15.98 -6.32 30.14
N ALA A 206 15.26 -7.40 29.80
CA ALA A 206 15.69 -8.77 30.06
C ALA A 206 16.91 -9.20 29.22
N GLU A 207 17.23 -8.46 28.15
CA GLU A 207 18.34 -8.74 27.23
C GLU A 207 19.56 -7.85 27.49
N GLY A 208 19.53 -7.07 28.57
CA GLY A 208 20.67 -6.27 29.02
C GLY A 208 20.52 -4.77 28.77
N LEU A 209 19.43 -4.31 28.14
CA LEU A 209 19.14 -2.89 27.98
C LEU A 209 18.30 -2.38 29.15
N ALA A 210 18.93 -2.15 30.30
CA ALA A 210 18.22 -1.86 31.57
C ALA A 210 17.23 -0.69 31.53
N GLY A 211 17.41 0.28 30.62
CA GLY A 211 16.53 1.44 30.43
C GLY A 211 15.36 1.20 29.46
N SER A 212 15.26 0.02 28.86
CA SER A 212 14.21 -0.29 27.88
C SER A 212 12.83 -0.30 28.53
N ALA A 213 11.87 0.39 27.92
CA ALA A 213 10.45 0.33 28.26
C ALA A 213 9.77 -0.93 27.70
N LEU A 214 10.51 -1.75 26.95
CA LEU A 214 9.99 -2.93 26.27
C LEU A 214 10.26 -4.22 27.05
N ASP A 215 9.33 -5.14 26.90
CA ASP A 215 9.42 -6.53 27.38
C ASP A 215 9.42 -7.52 26.20
N ALA A 216 9.63 -8.80 26.52
CA ALA A 216 9.71 -9.88 25.53
C ALA A 216 8.48 -9.98 24.60
N SER A 217 7.31 -9.49 25.02
CA SER A 217 6.09 -9.55 24.22
C SER A 217 6.00 -8.49 23.12
N HIS A 218 6.86 -7.46 23.17
CA HIS A 218 7.02 -6.44 22.13
C HIS A 218 8.04 -6.83 21.06
N ARG A 219 8.78 -7.93 21.26
CA ARG A 219 9.75 -8.41 20.27
C ARG A 219 9.08 -8.84 18.97
N PHE A 220 9.82 -8.64 17.89
CA PHE A 220 9.46 -9.10 16.56
C PHE A 220 10.73 -9.52 15.79
N LEU A 221 10.52 -10.36 14.78
CA LEU A 221 11.50 -10.70 13.76
C LEU A 221 10.83 -10.56 12.39
N ALA A 222 11.62 -10.55 11.32
CA ALA A 222 11.08 -10.63 9.98
C ALA A 222 10.47 -12.02 9.70
N PRO A 223 9.32 -12.10 9.01
CA PRO A 223 8.43 -11.00 8.63
C PRO A 223 7.51 -10.57 9.79
N VAL A 224 7.12 -9.30 9.80
CA VAL A 224 6.15 -8.74 10.77
C VAL A 224 4.71 -8.77 10.26
N GLY A 225 4.50 -9.25 9.05
CA GLY A 225 3.22 -9.24 8.38
C GLY A 225 3.34 -9.55 6.90
N TRP A 226 2.29 -9.22 6.15
CA TRP A 226 2.26 -9.42 4.70
C TRP A 226 1.47 -8.32 4.00
N VAL A 227 1.78 -8.13 2.73
CA VAL A 227 1.00 -7.32 1.80
C VAL A 227 0.50 -8.22 0.68
N GLU A 228 -0.79 -8.17 0.43
CA GLU A 228 -1.44 -8.87 -0.68
C GLU A 228 -2.01 -7.84 -1.66
N VAL A 229 -1.73 -8.04 -2.96
CA VAL A 229 -2.27 -7.23 -4.04
C VAL A 229 -3.02 -8.14 -5.00
N GLU A 230 -4.32 -7.89 -5.14
CA GLU A 230 -5.21 -8.63 -6.04
C GLU A 230 -5.70 -7.73 -7.17
N ARG A 231 -5.61 -8.19 -8.42
CA ARG A 231 -6.24 -7.48 -9.54
C ARG A 231 -7.70 -7.91 -9.67
N LEU A 232 -8.63 -6.98 -9.51
CA LEU A 232 -10.08 -7.26 -9.53
C LEU A 232 -10.69 -7.23 -10.94
N ARG A 233 -10.20 -6.35 -11.80
CA ARG A 233 -10.61 -6.18 -13.21
C ARG A 233 -9.58 -5.39 -13.99
#